data_AF-A0AAD8L0U4-F1
#
_entry.id   AF-A0AAD8L0U4-F1
#
_cell.length_a   1.000
_cell.length_b   1.000
_cell.length_c   1.000
_cell.angle_alpha   90.00
_cell.angle_beta   90.00
_cell.angle_gamma   90.00
#
_symmetry.space_group_name_H-M   'P 1'
#
loop_
_entity.id
_entity.type
_entity.pdbx_description
1 polymer ?
#
loop_
_entity_poly.entity_id
_entity_poly.type
_entity_poly.pdbx_seq_one_letter_code
_entity_poly.pdbx_strand_id
1 'polypeptide(L)'
;MKLCSELYSGAKSRFKKKHFTILGGLGNRDAILRKIPEGLTPEMWNEMVNSYCDEVNVHRSEVNKSNRSRRSYPSYHGTKSIVSTRHERRQIDGRYPSLIENFKERYSKNGKIPLPELAQQQYDEMNDLLSRQEGAADPLSEKQIMDQVLGTRRGFNRGRGHIVPGLARFCSSSSSTGQSTPPPPVYTQEQVNEKLASSNRRYKRLATKMKDVVEGLAEHEIVIQFDSEYESDSSD
;
A
#
# COMPACT_ATOMS: atom_id res chain seq x y z
N MET A 1 -9.64 -24.85 7.38
CA MET A 1 -9.45 -23.45 6.92
C MET A 1 -9.44 -23.26 5.38
N LYS A 2 -10.04 -24.16 4.58
CA LYS A 2 -10.17 -23.96 3.11
C LYS A 2 -11.51 -23.34 2.67
N LEU A 3 -12.56 -23.45 3.49
CA LEU A 3 -13.88 -22.89 3.17
C LEU A 3 -13.92 -21.35 3.11
N CYS A 4 -13.21 -20.63 3.98
CA CYS A 4 -13.25 -19.16 3.99
C CYS A 4 -12.59 -18.53 2.75
N SER A 5 -11.56 -19.15 2.16
CA SER A 5 -10.91 -18.60 0.96
C SER A 5 -11.73 -18.83 -0.31
N GLU A 6 -12.41 -19.98 -0.41
CA GLU A 6 -13.26 -20.33 -1.55
C GLU A 6 -14.56 -19.50 -1.58
N LEU A 7 -15.10 -19.15 -0.40
CA LEU A 7 -16.23 -18.23 -0.30
C LEU A 7 -15.84 -16.78 -0.64
N TYR A 8 -14.63 -16.35 -0.29
CA TYR A 8 -14.20 -14.95 -0.45
C TYR A 8 -13.80 -14.59 -1.90
N SER A 9 -13.23 -15.53 -2.64
CA SER A 9 -12.88 -15.37 -4.05
C SER A 9 -14.15 -15.34 -4.92
N GLY A 10 -14.66 -14.13 -5.18
CA GLY A 10 -15.82 -13.89 -6.03
C GLY A 10 -17.08 -13.42 -5.28
N ALA A 11 -17.20 -13.67 -3.97
CA ALA A 11 -18.35 -13.18 -3.20
C ALA A 11 -18.50 -11.67 -3.24
N LYS A 12 -17.40 -10.91 -3.12
CA LYS A 12 -17.43 -9.44 -3.25
C LYS A 12 -17.89 -8.98 -4.63
N SER A 13 -17.45 -9.66 -5.68
CA SER A 13 -17.85 -9.35 -7.06
C SER A 13 -19.33 -9.67 -7.29
N ARG A 14 -19.79 -10.83 -6.83
CA ARG A 14 -21.21 -11.25 -6.88
C ARG A 14 -22.10 -10.30 -6.07
N PHE A 15 -21.68 -9.94 -4.86
CA PHE A 15 -22.37 -9.00 -3.98
C PHE A 15 -22.50 -7.63 -4.63
N LYS A 16 -21.38 -7.07 -5.14
CA LYS A 16 -21.39 -5.81 -5.89
C LYS A 16 -22.33 -5.88 -7.09
N LYS A 17 -22.28 -6.97 -7.87
CA LYS A 17 -23.16 -7.15 -9.03
C LYS A 17 -24.64 -7.13 -8.60
N LYS A 18 -24.99 -7.90 -7.57
CA LYS A 18 -26.37 -8.07 -7.08
C LYS A 18 -26.95 -6.79 -6.47
N HIS A 19 -26.18 -6.10 -5.64
CA HIS A 19 -26.69 -4.99 -4.81
C HIS A 19 -26.32 -3.60 -5.31
N PHE A 20 -25.38 -3.47 -6.26
CA PHE A 20 -25.01 -2.16 -6.82
C PHE A 20 -25.22 -2.14 -8.33
N THR A 21 -24.57 -3.02 -9.09
CA THR A 21 -24.54 -2.94 -10.56
C THR A 21 -25.91 -3.16 -11.20
N ILE A 22 -26.71 -4.12 -10.72
CA ILE A 22 -28.07 -4.38 -11.24
C ILE A 22 -29.02 -3.20 -10.96
N LEU A 23 -28.78 -2.42 -9.91
CA LEU A 23 -29.65 -1.32 -9.49
C LEU A 23 -29.27 0.02 -10.15
N GLY A 24 -28.43 0.01 -11.19
CA GLY A 24 -27.98 1.21 -11.89
C GLY A 24 -26.61 1.73 -11.45
N GLY A 25 -25.91 0.99 -10.58
CA GLY A 25 -24.57 1.35 -10.11
C GLY A 25 -24.57 2.53 -9.13
N LEU A 26 -23.40 3.12 -8.91
CA LEU A 26 -23.21 4.16 -7.90
C LEU A 26 -23.98 5.47 -8.20
N GLY A 27 -24.49 5.64 -9.42
CA GLY A 27 -25.32 6.79 -9.80
C GLY A 27 -26.79 6.69 -9.36
N ASN A 28 -27.24 5.56 -8.81
CA ASN A 28 -28.62 5.36 -8.38
C ASN A 28 -28.70 4.99 -6.89
N ARG A 29 -28.18 5.90 -6.05
CA ARG A 29 -28.07 5.71 -4.58
C ARG A 29 -29.41 5.35 -3.93
N ASP A 30 -30.48 6.03 -4.31
CA ASP A 30 -31.79 5.83 -3.70
C ASP A 30 -32.37 4.44 -3.98
N ALA A 31 -32.14 3.90 -5.19
CA ALA A 31 -32.55 2.55 -5.53
C ALA A 31 -31.76 1.48 -4.76
N ILE A 32 -30.48 1.76 -4.45
CA ILE A 32 -29.60 0.87 -3.68
C ILE A 32 -30.01 0.86 -2.20
N LEU A 33 -30.27 2.03 -1.60
CA LEU A 33 -30.66 2.14 -0.20
C LEU A 33 -31.98 1.42 0.11
N ARG A 34 -32.93 1.40 -0.85
CA ARG A 34 -34.22 0.69 -0.70
C ARG A 34 -34.10 -0.83 -0.65
N LYS A 35 -33.02 -1.43 -1.17
CA LYS A 35 -32.84 -2.88 -1.24
C LYS A 35 -31.76 -3.35 -0.26
N ILE A 36 -32.11 -3.34 1.02
CA ILE A 36 -31.27 -3.83 2.11
C ILE A 36 -31.03 -5.35 1.92
N PRO A 37 -29.77 -5.82 1.89
CA PRO A 37 -29.48 -7.24 1.85
C PRO A 37 -29.90 -7.96 3.14
N GLU A 38 -30.29 -9.22 3.01
CA GLU A 38 -30.66 -10.07 4.14
C GLU A 38 -29.49 -10.19 5.14
N GLY A 39 -29.78 -9.97 6.43
CA GLY A 39 -28.79 -10.03 7.50
C GLY A 39 -27.99 -8.73 7.75
N LEU A 40 -28.29 -7.62 7.08
CA LEU A 40 -27.75 -6.30 7.40
C LEU A 40 -28.81 -5.39 8.04
N THR A 41 -28.38 -4.57 9.00
CA THR A 41 -29.24 -3.50 9.53
C THR A 41 -29.33 -2.34 8.53
N PRO A 42 -30.42 -1.57 8.53
CA PRO A 42 -30.56 -0.40 7.66
C PRO A 42 -29.43 0.62 7.84
N GLU A 43 -28.98 0.82 9.08
CA GLU A 43 -27.89 1.74 9.43
C GLU A 43 -26.56 1.29 8.81
N MET A 44 -26.19 0.01 8.98
CA MET A 44 -24.97 -0.55 8.39
C MET A 44 -25.02 -0.54 6.87
N TRP A 45 -26.21 -0.77 6.28
CA TRP A 45 -26.38 -0.69 4.83
C TRP A 45 -26.21 0.74 4.31
N ASN A 46 -26.80 1.72 5.00
CA ASN A 46 -26.65 3.13 4.66
C ASN A 46 -25.19 3.58 4.76
N GLU A 47 -24.50 3.27 5.86
CA GLU A 47 -23.08 3.59 6.03
C GLU A 47 -22.24 2.96 4.90
N MET A 48 -22.49 1.69 4.58
CA MET A 48 -21.79 1.01 3.49
C MET A 48 -22.02 1.71 2.15
N VAL A 49 -23.27 1.96 1.78
CA VAL A 49 -23.61 2.64 0.52
C VAL A 49 -22.99 4.04 0.46
N ASN A 50 -23.04 4.80 1.56
CA ASN A 50 -22.42 6.12 1.66
C ASN A 50 -20.91 6.04 1.43
N SER A 51 -20.22 5.06 2.03
CA SER A 51 -18.78 4.88 1.80
C SER A 51 -18.42 4.58 0.34
N TYR A 52 -19.29 3.88 -0.40
CA TYR A 52 -19.08 3.57 -1.81
C TYR A 52 -19.42 4.75 -2.74
N CYS A 53 -20.36 5.60 -2.35
CA CYS A 53 -20.79 6.78 -3.11
C CYS A 53 -20.03 8.07 -2.73
N ASP A 54 -19.25 8.05 -1.66
CA ASP A 54 -18.38 9.16 -1.25
C ASP A 54 -17.45 9.58 -2.39
N GLU A 55 -17.48 10.86 -2.75
CA GLU A 55 -16.73 11.45 -3.85
C GLU A 55 -15.22 11.16 -3.73
N VAL A 56 -14.69 11.19 -2.50
CA VAL A 56 -13.27 10.89 -2.24
C VAL A 56 -12.93 9.46 -2.63
N ASN A 57 -13.80 8.51 -2.30
CA ASN A 57 -13.61 7.09 -2.60
C ASN A 57 -13.85 6.77 -4.07
N VAL A 58 -14.82 7.44 -4.70
CA VAL A 58 -15.07 7.35 -6.15
C VAL A 58 -13.85 7.85 -6.91
N HIS A 59 -13.39 9.06 -6.61
CA HIS A 59 -12.21 9.66 -7.24
C HIS A 59 -10.97 8.78 -7.06
N ARG A 60 -10.71 8.32 -5.82
CA ARG A 60 -9.60 7.39 -5.53
C ARG A 60 -9.70 6.10 -6.34
N SER A 61 -10.91 5.56 -6.51
CA SER A 61 -11.15 4.35 -7.29
C SER A 61 -10.89 4.54 -8.78
N GLU A 62 -11.26 5.69 -9.33
CA GLU A 62 -11.00 6.08 -10.72
C GLU A 62 -9.52 6.27 -10.99
N VAL A 63 -8.82 7.02 -10.12
CA VAL A 63 -7.36 7.19 -10.19
C VAL A 63 -6.67 5.82 -10.12
N ASN A 64 -7.08 4.95 -9.20
CA ASN A 64 -6.53 3.60 -9.10
C ASN A 64 -6.84 2.73 -10.34
N LYS A 65 -8.01 2.89 -10.96
CA LYS A 65 -8.36 2.23 -12.22
C LYS A 65 -7.47 2.71 -13.36
N SER A 66 -7.29 4.02 -13.50
CA SER A 66 -6.38 4.61 -14.50
C SER A 66 -4.92 4.21 -14.26
N ASN A 67 -4.47 4.14 -13.00
CA ASN A 67 -3.11 3.71 -12.69
C ASN A 67 -2.91 2.23 -13.02
N ARG A 68 -3.93 1.39 -12.85
CA ARG A 68 -3.87 -0.03 -13.25
C ARG A 68 -3.83 -0.20 -14.76
N SER A 69 -4.58 0.60 -15.54
CA SER A 69 -4.54 0.52 -17.01
C SER A 69 -3.21 0.99 -17.60
N ARG A 70 -2.48 1.87 -16.91
CA ARG A 70 -1.14 2.31 -17.30
C ARG A 70 -0.02 1.31 -17.02
N ARG A 71 -0.31 0.17 -16.37
CA ARG A 71 0.71 -0.85 -16.10
C ARG A 71 0.97 -1.66 -17.36
N SER A 72 2.22 -1.77 -17.77
CA SER A 72 2.63 -2.52 -18.97
C SER A 72 2.30 -4.01 -18.89
N TYR A 73 2.23 -4.58 -17.68
CA TYR A 73 1.81 -5.95 -17.46
C TYR A 73 1.21 -6.19 -16.06
N PRO A 74 0.29 -7.17 -15.93
CA PRO A 74 -0.28 -7.57 -14.64
C PRO A 74 0.78 -8.26 -13.77
N SER A 75 0.56 -8.25 -12.44
CA SER A 75 1.34 -9.05 -11.51
C SER A 75 0.41 -10.03 -10.82
N TYR A 76 0.87 -11.27 -10.62
CA TYR A 76 0.05 -12.38 -10.11
C TYR A 76 0.16 -12.58 -8.60
N HIS A 77 0.93 -11.75 -7.89
CA HIS A 77 1.33 -11.98 -6.49
C HIS A 77 0.41 -11.31 -5.46
N GLY A 78 -0.69 -10.70 -5.92
CA GLY A 78 -1.70 -10.07 -5.06
C GLY A 78 -1.13 -8.95 -4.19
N THR A 79 -1.48 -8.97 -2.90
CA THR A 79 -1.09 -7.97 -1.90
C THR A 79 0.31 -8.21 -1.32
N LYS A 80 0.96 -9.30 -1.70
CA LYS A 80 2.26 -9.68 -1.12
C LYS A 80 3.37 -8.78 -1.64
N SER A 81 4.18 -8.26 -0.73
CA SER A 81 5.32 -7.43 -1.08
C SER A 81 6.47 -8.27 -1.64
N ILE A 82 7.31 -7.67 -2.49
CA ILE A 82 8.50 -8.32 -3.05
C ILE A 82 9.42 -8.81 -1.92
N VAL A 83 9.62 -7.98 -0.90
CA VAL A 83 10.45 -8.30 0.27
C VAL A 83 9.93 -9.54 0.99
N SER A 84 8.61 -9.60 1.24
CA SER A 84 7.97 -10.74 1.93
C SER A 84 8.14 -12.02 1.13
N THR A 85 7.85 -12.00 -0.18
CA THR A 85 8.03 -13.18 -1.04
C THR A 85 9.49 -13.65 -1.06
N ARG A 86 10.45 -12.74 -1.17
CA ARG A 86 11.89 -13.09 -1.15
C ARG A 86 12.34 -13.63 0.19
N HIS A 87 11.80 -13.10 1.29
CA HIS A 87 12.15 -13.58 2.62
C HIS A 87 11.63 -15.00 2.86
N GLU A 88 10.40 -15.29 2.45
CA GLU A 88 9.85 -16.64 2.56
C GLU A 88 10.62 -17.64 1.70
N ARG A 89 10.97 -17.28 0.45
CA ARG A 89 11.85 -18.12 -0.37
C ARG A 89 13.18 -18.43 0.32
N ARG A 90 13.80 -17.42 0.95
CA ARG A 90 15.01 -17.66 1.74
C ARG A 90 14.80 -18.66 2.87
N GLN A 91 13.63 -18.68 3.52
CA GLN A 91 13.37 -19.64 4.58
C GLN A 91 13.24 -21.07 4.05
N ILE A 92 12.83 -21.24 2.79
CA ILE A 92 12.70 -22.55 2.13
C ILE A 92 14.04 -23.00 1.54
N ASP A 93 14.69 -22.14 0.75
CA ASP A 93 15.87 -22.47 -0.04
C ASP A 93 17.20 -22.21 0.71
N GLY A 94 17.14 -21.66 1.93
CA GLY A 94 18.29 -21.28 2.74
C GLY A 94 19.04 -20.01 2.25
N ARG A 95 18.79 -19.54 1.02
CA ARG A 95 19.41 -18.37 0.40
C ARG A 95 18.37 -17.43 -0.22
N TYR A 96 18.69 -16.13 -0.28
CA TYR A 96 17.87 -15.20 -1.04
C TYR A 96 17.90 -15.52 -2.55
N PRO A 97 16.75 -15.54 -3.23
CA PRO A 97 16.72 -15.73 -4.68
C PRO A 97 17.38 -14.56 -5.40
N SER A 98 17.92 -14.84 -6.59
CA SER A 98 18.42 -13.82 -7.52
C SER A 98 17.32 -12.80 -7.81
N LEU A 99 17.71 -11.55 -8.05
CA LEU A 99 16.76 -10.49 -8.37
C LEU A 99 16.08 -10.72 -9.73
N ILE A 100 16.81 -11.30 -10.69
CA ILE A 100 16.34 -11.61 -12.04
C ILE A 100 15.37 -12.82 -11.98
N GLU A 101 15.72 -13.86 -11.23
CA GLU A 101 14.82 -15.00 -11.00
C GLU A 101 13.53 -14.58 -10.29
N ASN A 102 13.65 -13.71 -9.28
CA ASN A 102 12.48 -13.20 -8.57
C ASN A 102 11.58 -12.35 -9.48
N PHE A 103 12.15 -11.62 -10.44
CA PHE A 103 11.37 -10.93 -11.47
C PHE A 103 10.54 -11.93 -12.29
N LYS A 104 11.18 -13.00 -12.79
CA LYS A 104 10.49 -14.04 -13.58
C LYS A 104 9.36 -14.69 -12.80
N GLU A 105 9.63 -15.10 -11.56
CA GLU A 105 8.60 -15.66 -10.69
C GLU A 105 7.46 -14.66 -10.52
N ARG A 106 7.76 -13.39 -10.25
CA ARG A 106 6.75 -12.38 -9.91
C ARG A 106 5.71 -12.13 -11.02
N TYR A 107 6.13 -12.33 -12.27
CA TYR A 107 5.30 -12.11 -13.45
C TYR A 107 4.93 -13.41 -14.17
N SER A 108 5.29 -14.57 -13.60
CA SER A 108 4.76 -15.87 -13.99
C SER A 108 3.84 -16.39 -12.88
N LYS A 109 3.01 -17.40 -13.20
CA LYS A 109 2.17 -18.07 -12.20
C LYS A 109 2.62 -19.51 -12.03
N ASN A 110 3.78 -19.73 -11.41
CA ASN A 110 4.35 -21.07 -11.15
C ASN A 110 4.23 -22.02 -12.37
N GLY A 111 4.59 -21.54 -13.57
CA GLY A 111 4.49 -22.29 -14.82
C GLY A 111 3.08 -22.40 -15.45
N LYS A 112 2.01 -22.02 -14.75
CA LYS A 112 0.63 -22.07 -15.26
C LYS A 112 0.27 -20.91 -16.20
N ILE A 113 0.90 -19.76 -15.98
CA ILE A 113 0.75 -18.59 -16.85
C ILE A 113 2.15 -18.15 -17.25
N PRO A 114 2.46 -18.11 -18.56
CA PRO A 114 3.74 -17.65 -19.06
C PRO A 114 3.92 -16.16 -18.78
N LEU A 115 5.16 -15.67 -18.90
CA LEU A 115 5.40 -14.23 -18.80
C LEU A 115 4.64 -13.51 -19.93
N PRO A 116 4.05 -12.34 -19.66
CA PRO A 116 3.61 -11.42 -20.70
C PRO A 116 4.78 -11.10 -21.65
N GLU A 117 4.50 -10.93 -22.94
CA GLU A 117 5.53 -10.75 -23.99
C GLU A 117 6.59 -9.70 -23.63
N LEU A 118 6.17 -8.51 -23.19
CA LEU A 118 7.09 -7.46 -22.79
C LEU A 118 7.94 -7.85 -21.56
N ALA A 119 7.36 -8.57 -20.61
CA ALA A 119 8.10 -9.04 -19.43
C ALA A 119 9.08 -10.16 -19.80
N GLN A 120 8.76 -10.98 -20.80
CA GLN A 120 9.65 -11.99 -21.35
C GLN A 120 10.84 -11.33 -22.05
N GLN A 121 10.62 -10.36 -22.94
CA GLN A 121 11.69 -9.59 -23.60
C GLN A 121 12.63 -8.95 -22.57
N GLN A 122 12.08 -8.31 -21.53
CA GLN A 122 12.88 -7.73 -20.46
C GLN A 122 13.67 -8.77 -19.66
N TYR A 123 13.09 -9.95 -19.44
CA TYR A 123 13.80 -11.03 -18.76
C TYR A 123 14.95 -11.58 -19.60
N ASP A 124 14.73 -11.75 -20.90
CA ASP A 124 15.75 -12.23 -21.83
C ASP A 124 16.90 -11.21 -21.95
N GLU A 125 16.58 -9.92 -22.06
CA GLU A 125 17.58 -8.84 -22.06
C GLU A 125 18.43 -8.83 -20.77
N MET A 126 17.83 -9.07 -19.60
CA MET A 126 18.57 -9.18 -18.34
C MET A 126 19.53 -10.38 -18.35
N ASN A 127 19.13 -11.52 -18.91
CA ASN A 127 20.01 -12.70 -18.99
C ASN A 127 21.11 -12.50 -20.02
N ASP A 128 20.81 -11.89 -21.17
CA ASP A 128 21.82 -11.56 -22.18
C ASP A 128 22.89 -10.63 -21.61
N LEU A 129 22.50 -9.63 -20.82
CA LEU A 129 23.44 -8.77 -20.10
C LEU A 129 24.23 -9.55 -19.05
N LEU A 130 23.60 -10.48 -18.33
CA LEU A 130 24.30 -11.30 -17.34
C LEU A 130 25.37 -12.17 -18.01
N SER A 131 25.04 -12.86 -19.10
CA SER A 131 25.97 -13.71 -19.84
C SER A 131 27.11 -12.93 -20.49
N ARG A 132 26.86 -11.71 -20.99
CA ARG A 132 27.93 -10.82 -21.51
C ARG A 132 28.94 -10.38 -20.45
N GLN A 133 28.55 -10.41 -19.18
CA GLN A 133 29.40 -9.99 -18.07
C GLN A 133 30.22 -11.14 -17.48
N GLU A 134 29.95 -12.39 -17.89
CA GLU A 134 30.75 -13.56 -17.50
C GLU A 134 32.16 -13.46 -18.12
N GLY A 135 33.11 -12.95 -17.34
CA GLY A 135 34.51 -12.72 -17.75
C GLY A 135 34.93 -11.25 -17.86
N ALA A 136 34.03 -10.31 -17.57
CA ALA A 136 34.40 -8.89 -17.46
C ALA A 136 35.24 -8.63 -16.19
N ALA A 137 36.18 -7.68 -16.27
CA ALA A 137 37.02 -7.30 -15.12
C ALA A 137 36.20 -6.69 -13.97
N ASP A 138 35.16 -5.92 -14.30
CA ASP A 138 34.22 -5.31 -13.34
C ASP A 138 32.77 -5.63 -13.75
N PRO A 139 32.22 -6.79 -13.36
CA PRO A 139 30.88 -7.19 -13.75
C PRO A 139 29.81 -6.32 -13.08
N LEU A 140 28.77 -5.96 -13.83
CA LEU A 140 27.62 -5.25 -13.30
C LEU A 140 26.87 -6.11 -12.27
N SER A 141 26.43 -5.49 -11.18
CA SER A 141 25.53 -6.13 -10.21
C SER A 141 24.16 -6.40 -10.83
N GLU A 142 23.49 -7.48 -10.43
CA GLU A 142 22.10 -7.76 -10.84
C GLU A 142 21.16 -6.55 -10.67
N LYS A 143 21.35 -5.76 -9.60
CA LYS A 143 20.56 -4.54 -9.40
C LYS A 143 20.78 -3.54 -10.53
N GLN A 144 22.03 -3.34 -10.94
CA GLN A 144 22.38 -2.40 -12.01
C GLN A 144 21.83 -2.89 -13.35
N ILE A 145 21.92 -4.20 -13.63
CA ILE A 145 21.32 -4.82 -14.82
C ILE A 145 19.80 -4.58 -14.84
N MET A 146 19.10 -4.83 -13.73
CA MET A 146 17.67 -4.57 -13.64
C MET A 146 17.31 -3.08 -13.79
N ASP A 147 18.14 -2.18 -13.25
CA ASP A 147 17.93 -0.75 -13.37
C ASP A 147 18.19 -0.25 -14.80
N GLN A 148 19.10 -0.87 -15.56
CA GLN A 148 19.31 -0.59 -16.99
C GLN A 148 18.09 -1.03 -17.82
N VAL A 149 17.61 -2.26 -17.64
CA VAL A 149 16.51 -2.81 -18.44
C VAL A 149 15.13 -2.23 -18.07
N LEU A 150 14.84 -2.11 -16.76
CA LEU A 150 13.51 -1.65 -16.29
C LEU A 150 13.45 -0.14 -16.01
N GLY A 151 14.59 0.54 -16.07
CA GLY A 151 14.75 1.93 -15.65
C GLY A 151 14.72 2.10 -14.12
N THR A 152 15.25 3.24 -13.67
CA THR A 152 15.31 3.61 -12.25
C THR A 152 14.02 4.30 -11.78
N ARG A 153 13.70 4.18 -10.48
CA ARG A 153 12.59 4.89 -9.86
C ARG A 153 12.95 5.31 -8.44
N ARG A 154 12.77 6.60 -8.12
CA ARG A 154 13.02 7.13 -6.78
C ARG A 154 12.22 6.35 -5.72
N GLY A 155 12.89 5.92 -4.65
CA GLY A 155 12.26 5.22 -3.54
C GLY A 155 11.85 3.76 -3.85
N PHE A 156 12.34 3.18 -4.95
CA PHE A 156 12.02 1.80 -5.33
C PHE A 156 13.26 1.08 -5.90
N ASN A 157 13.64 -0.02 -5.26
CA ASN A 157 14.68 -0.91 -5.75
C ASN A 157 14.05 -2.01 -6.62
N ARG A 158 14.48 -2.12 -7.88
CA ARG A 158 14.07 -3.23 -8.75
C ARG A 158 14.45 -4.57 -8.12
N GLY A 159 13.53 -5.54 -8.21
CA GLY A 159 13.68 -6.86 -7.56
C GLY A 159 13.60 -6.88 -6.03
N ARG A 160 13.53 -5.72 -5.34
CA ARG A 160 13.47 -5.67 -3.86
C ARG A 160 12.27 -4.90 -3.31
N GLY A 161 11.68 -3.98 -4.06
CA GLY A 161 10.50 -3.22 -3.63
C GLY A 161 10.80 -1.82 -3.12
N HIS A 162 9.89 -1.26 -2.33
CA HIS A 162 10.00 0.10 -1.82
C HIS A 162 11.17 0.26 -0.84
N ILE A 163 11.88 1.38 -0.97
CA ILE A 163 12.92 1.80 -0.03
C ILE A 163 12.23 2.47 1.16
N VAL A 164 12.54 2.03 2.37
CA VAL A 164 11.99 2.63 3.60
C VAL A 164 12.73 3.96 3.85
N PRO A 165 12.01 5.11 3.85
CA PRO A 165 12.62 6.41 4.14
C PRO A 165 13.19 6.42 5.57
N GLY A 166 14.35 7.05 5.77
CA GLY A 166 15.01 7.14 7.06
C GLY A 166 16.01 6.02 7.37
N LEU A 167 15.96 4.90 6.64
CA LEU A 167 16.99 3.85 6.76
C LEU A 167 18.22 4.13 5.87
N ALA A 168 18.08 4.95 4.82
CA ALA A 168 19.16 5.28 3.89
C ALA A 168 20.38 6.00 4.53
N ARG A 169 20.21 6.61 5.71
CA ARG A 169 21.34 7.18 6.48
C ARG A 169 22.23 6.10 7.12
N PHE A 170 21.77 4.85 7.18
CA PHE A 170 22.54 3.74 7.75
C PHE A 170 23.23 2.85 6.70
N CYS A 171 22.97 3.06 5.41
CA CYS A 171 23.46 2.14 4.37
C CYS A 171 23.96 2.81 3.08
N SER A 172 24.28 4.10 3.11
CA SER A 172 24.95 4.80 2.00
C SER A 172 26.47 4.72 2.13
N SER A 173 27.02 3.50 2.14
CA SER A 173 28.45 3.24 1.96
C SER A 173 28.69 1.74 1.81
N SER A 174 28.64 1.21 0.58
CA SER A 174 29.45 0.07 0.13
C SER A 174 29.11 -0.32 -1.32
N SER A 175 29.76 0.36 -2.25
CA SER A 175 30.46 -0.32 -3.34
C SER A 175 31.60 -1.16 -2.74
N SER A 176 31.91 -2.30 -3.38
CA SER A 176 33.01 -3.27 -3.12
C SER A 176 32.75 -4.44 -2.15
N THR A 177 32.84 -5.64 -2.75
CA THR A 177 33.57 -6.83 -2.30
C THR A 177 33.33 -7.38 -0.87
N GLY A 178 32.59 -8.49 -0.80
CA GLY A 178 33.02 -9.69 -0.08
C GLY A 178 33.46 -9.62 1.40
N GLN A 179 33.05 -8.64 2.21
CA GLN A 179 33.37 -8.63 3.64
C GLN A 179 32.12 -8.68 4.53
N SER A 180 32.16 -9.62 5.47
CA SER A 180 31.22 -9.84 6.56
C SER A 180 30.84 -8.51 7.23
N THR A 181 29.60 -8.08 7.07
CA THR A 181 29.03 -6.99 7.88
C THR A 181 28.92 -7.49 9.33
N PRO A 182 29.41 -6.75 10.35
CA PRO A 182 29.14 -7.11 11.73
C PRO A 182 27.62 -7.15 11.95
N PRO A 183 27.12 -8.12 12.73
CA PRO A 183 25.69 -8.25 12.97
C PRO A 183 25.14 -6.93 13.55
N PRO A 184 23.88 -6.58 13.23
CA PRO A 184 23.24 -5.41 13.81
C PRO A 184 23.34 -5.48 15.35
N PRO A 185 23.53 -4.34 16.04
CA PRO A 185 23.61 -4.34 17.50
C PRO A 185 22.37 -5.02 18.06
N VAL A 186 22.60 -6.12 18.79
CA VAL A 186 21.55 -6.84 19.50
C VAL A 186 21.11 -5.94 20.65
N TYR A 187 19.96 -5.28 20.48
CA TYR A 187 19.34 -4.52 21.57
C TYR A 187 18.77 -5.50 22.59
N THR A 188 19.07 -5.29 23.86
CA THR A 188 18.43 -6.06 24.92
C THR A 188 16.94 -5.70 25.00
N GLN A 189 16.11 -6.62 25.47
CA GLN A 189 14.67 -6.38 25.64
C GLN A 189 14.38 -5.12 26.49
N GLU A 190 15.25 -4.82 27.44
CA GLU A 190 15.19 -3.63 28.28
C GLU A 190 15.39 -2.34 27.47
N GLN A 191 16.37 -2.29 26.56
CA GLN A 191 16.61 -1.14 25.69
C GLN A 191 15.43 -0.88 24.74
N VAL A 192 14.77 -1.94 24.27
CA VAL A 192 13.56 -1.85 23.46
C VAL A 192 12.41 -1.29 24.28
N ASN A 193 12.21 -1.80 25.50
CA ASN A 193 11.16 -1.35 26.41
C ASN A 193 11.36 0.13 26.83
N GLU A 194 12.60 0.56 27.05
CA GLU A 194 12.93 1.94 27.41
C GLU A 194 12.62 2.92 26.27
N LYS A 195 12.97 2.56 25.03
CA LYS A 195 12.61 3.35 23.84
C LYS A 195 11.10 3.42 23.62
N LEU A 196 10.40 2.33 23.90
CA LEU A 196 8.94 2.28 23.82
C LEU A 196 8.30 3.16 24.90
N ALA A 197 8.78 3.09 26.14
CA ALA A 197 8.32 3.93 27.24
C ALA A 197 8.56 5.43 26.98
N SER A 198 9.73 5.77 26.44
CA SER A 198 10.08 7.15 26.06
C SER A 198 9.17 7.68 24.95
N SER A 199 8.88 6.86 23.95
CA SER A 199 7.94 7.20 22.88
C SER A 199 6.52 7.37 23.41
N ASN A 200 6.07 6.48 24.29
CA ASN A 200 4.74 6.57 24.92
C ASN A 200 4.58 7.82 25.80
N ARG A 201 5.63 8.23 26.52
CA ARG A 201 5.63 9.51 27.27
C ARG A 201 5.46 10.71 26.33
N ARG A 202 6.12 10.68 25.16
CA ARG A 202 5.97 11.73 24.14
C ARG A 202 4.54 11.78 23.60
N TYR A 203 3.94 10.64 23.28
CA TYR A 203 2.56 10.57 22.80
C TYR A 203 1.55 11.04 23.83
N LYS A 204 1.74 10.69 25.11
CA LYS A 204 0.88 11.17 26.21
C LYS A 204 0.93 12.70 26.34
N ARG A 205 2.13 13.30 26.30
CA ARG A 205 2.29 14.76 26.33
C ARG A 205 1.64 15.45 25.14
N LEU A 206 1.73 14.86 23.96
CA LEU A 206 1.08 15.39 22.76
C LEU A 206 -0.45 15.34 22.89
N ALA A 207 -0.99 14.23 23.40
CA ALA A 207 -2.42 14.08 23.62
C ALA A 207 -2.96 15.10 24.64
N THR A 208 -2.23 15.37 25.73
CA THR A 208 -2.60 16.41 26.70
C THR A 208 -2.61 17.80 26.04
N LYS A 209 -1.56 18.16 25.30
CA LYS A 209 -1.53 19.45 24.57
C LYS A 209 -2.67 19.60 23.56
N MET A 210 -3.04 18.52 22.88
CA MET A 210 -4.17 18.56 21.95
C MET A 210 -5.50 18.76 22.67
N LYS A 211 -5.66 18.20 23.88
CA LYS A 211 -6.84 18.40 24.71
C LYS A 211 -6.96 19.86 25.16
N ASP A 212 -5.87 20.45 25.64
CA ASP A 212 -5.84 21.85 26.09
C ASP A 212 -6.17 22.83 24.94
N VAL A 213 -5.69 22.53 23.72
CA VAL A 213 -6.02 23.34 22.53
C VAL A 213 -7.50 23.23 22.16
N VAL A 214 -8.10 22.05 22.26
CA VAL A 214 -9.53 21.86 21.99
C VAL A 214 -10.39 22.55 23.04
N GLU A 215 -10.00 22.50 24.31
CA GLU A 215 -10.71 23.15 25.42
C GLU A 215 -10.62 24.69 25.31
N GLY A 216 -9.45 25.24 24.97
CA GLY A 216 -9.30 26.68 24.73
C GLY A 216 -10.05 27.20 23.48
N LEU A 217 -10.34 26.35 22.50
CA LEU A 217 -11.20 26.71 21.37
C LEU A 217 -12.69 26.73 21.77
N ALA A 218 -13.12 25.82 22.66
CA ALA A 218 -14.49 25.78 23.16
C ALA A 218 -14.82 27.00 24.05
N GLU A 219 -13.85 27.53 24.79
CA GLU A 219 -14.04 28.73 25.62
C GLU A 219 -14.19 30.02 24.77
N HIS A 220 -13.58 30.05 23.57
CA HIS A 220 -13.68 31.20 22.66
C HIS A 220 -14.91 31.18 21.74
N GLU A 221 -15.66 30.07 21.68
CA GLU A 221 -16.87 29.94 20.86
C GLU A 221 -18.16 30.45 21.56
N ILE A 222 -18.05 30.93 22.81
CA ILE A 222 -19.18 31.45 23.61
C ILE A 222 -19.45 32.96 23.40
N VAL A 223 -18.55 33.72 22.75
CA VAL A 223 -18.72 35.18 22.55
C VAL A 223 -19.25 35.55 21.15
N ILE A 224 -20.12 34.73 20.58
CA ILE A 224 -20.94 35.13 19.41
C ILE A 224 -22.40 34.76 19.70
N GLN A 225 -22.97 35.36 20.75
CA GLN A 225 -24.42 35.55 20.81
C GLN A 225 -24.75 36.82 20.01
N PHE A 226 -25.48 36.63 18.91
CA PHE A 226 -26.10 37.68 18.12
C PHE A 226 -27.12 38.42 19.00
N ASP A 227 -26.87 39.70 19.30
CA ASP A 227 -27.89 40.59 19.84
C ASP A 227 -28.97 40.79 18.77
N SER A 228 -30.15 40.18 18.98
CA SER A 228 -31.35 40.40 18.18
C SER A 228 -32.42 41.13 19.01
N GLU A 229 -32.12 42.34 19.47
CA GLU A 229 -33.12 43.28 19.97
C GLU A 229 -32.81 44.69 19.44
N TYR A 230 -33.58 45.12 18.43
CA TYR A 230 -33.86 46.53 18.25
C TYR A 230 -35.31 46.66 17.73
N GLU A 231 -36.19 47.03 18.65
CA GLU A 231 -37.48 47.66 18.37
C GLU A 231 -37.29 48.87 17.45
N SER A 232 -38.27 49.15 16.58
CA SER A 232 -38.93 50.45 16.52
C SER A 232 -40.06 50.42 15.49
N ASP A 233 -41.26 50.61 16.01
CA ASP A 233 -42.38 51.28 15.35
C ASP A 233 -41.93 52.42 14.42
N SER A 234 -42.56 52.51 13.23
CA SER A 234 -42.94 53.81 12.70
C SER A 234 -44.13 53.67 11.76
N SER A 235 -45.20 54.34 12.17
CA SER A 235 -46.48 54.53 11.49
C SER A 235 -46.34 55.22 10.14
N ASP A 236 -47.15 54.81 9.16
CA ASP A 236 -48.25 55.61 8.61
C ASP A 236 -49.20 54.71 7.77
#